data_AF-A0A849UYK2-F1
#
_entry.id   AF-A0A849UYK2-F1
#
_cell.length_a   1.000
_cell.length_b   1.000
_cell.length_c   1.000
_cell.angle_alpha   90.00
_cell.angle_beta   90.00
_cell.angle_gamma   90.00
#
_symmetry.space_group_name_H-M   'P 1'
#
loop_
_entity.id
_entity.type
_entity.pdbx_description
1 polymer ?
#
loop_
_entity_poly.entity_id
_entity_poly.type
_entity_poly.pdbx_seq_one_letter_code
_entity_poly.pdbx_strand_id
1 'polypeptide(L)'
;MMKLLMVGLLGSVFSTALVAEEIEDHTKLLMDHGDGHLMEMSGGMVMGQNTDKLPGGCDKISETKEVTVHAGHKFAEKFPGRMFAFDTQEFNFEPCAKVTVHFINEDKIRHQWMMHGLPKYLYPKGMFHLEVSGPGKISGTFILPPGDKTYLVHCDIAQHMEKGMKAQLKVGDGDGDLPSIPGVTALTYPDDYNAGPEQMAAAAKITAAEVATASETLAKQEADAKAGKKPPPPTSDSFVSGTTVIGLAIGFALAPFLGRKFQGKNAAEVTAYCFDVLRVLIQFIKSLIVRLLNLLSSSKNKTLPSK
;
A
#
# COMPACT_ATOMS: atom_id res chain seq x y z
N MET A 1 49.27 29.35 -21.55
CA MET A 1 47.89 29.04 -21.98
C MET A 1 47.64 27.52 -21.97
N MET A 2 47.95 26.81 -20.88
CA MET A 2 47.81 25.33 -20.82
C MET A 2 47.24 24.81 -19.49
N LYS A 3 46.73 25.70 -18.63
CA LYS A 3 46.14 25.34 -17.32
C LYS A 3 44.63 25.59 -17.21
N LEU A 4 44.01 26.16 -18.25
CA LEU A 4 42.55 26.42 -18.29
C LEU A 4 41.78 25.38 -19.11
N LEU A 5 42.46 24.44 -19.77
CA LEU A 5 41.83 23.38 -20.58
C LEU A 5 41.55 22.08 -19.81
N MET A 6 42.10 21.93 -18.59
CA MET A 6 41.93 20.71 -17.79
C MET A 6 40.75 20.74 -16.81
N VAL A 7 40.12 21.90 -16.59
CA VAL A 7 38.93 22.01 -15.73
C VAL A 7 37.63 21.76 -16.52
N GLY A 8 37.65 21.97 -17.84
CA GLY A 8 36.49 21.69 -18.71
C GLY A 8 36.28 20.21 -19.04
N LEU A 9 37.33 19.38 -18.92
CA LEU A 9 37.27 17.95 -19.29
C LEU A 9 36.96 17.02 -18.10
N LEU A 10 37.06 17.51 -16.86
CA LEU A 10 36.68 16.73 -15.66
C LEU A 10 35.22 16.93 -15.24
N GLY A 11 34.54 17.95 -15.78
CA GLY A 11 33.14 18.25 -15.48
C GLY A 11 32.12 17.45 -16.30
N SER A 12 32.53 16.73 -17.34
CA SER A 12 31.62 15.98 -18.23
C SER A 12 31.43 14.50 -17.85
N VAL A 13 32.14 13.99 -16.84
CA VAL A 13 32.06 12.57 -16.43
C VAL A 13 31.13 12.36 -15.21
N PHE A 14 30.57 13.44 -14.64
CA PHE A 14 29.54 13.39 -13.59
C PHE A 14 28.15 13.78 -14.11
N SER A 15 27.89 13.65 -15.41
CA SER A 15 26.53 13.47 -15.88
C SER A 15 26.07 12.10 -15.39
N THR A 16 25.45 12.09 -14.20
CA THR A 16 24.61 10.98 -13.78
C THR A 16 23.70 10.68 -14.97
N ALA A 17 23.90 9.53 -15.60
CA ALA A 17 22.87 8.99 -16.45
C ALA A 17 21.65 8.94 -15.54
N LEU A 18 20.64 9.75 -15.86
CA LEU A 18 19.27 9.47 -15.45
C LEU A 18 18.97 8.10 -16.04
N VAL A 19 19.32 7.05 -15.29
CA VAL A 19 18.87 5.70 -15.58
C VAL A 19 17.38 5.76 -15.34
N ALA A 20 16.62 6.02 -16.39
CA ALA A 20 15.19 5.76 -16.37
C ALA A 20 15.05 4.29 -15.91
N GLU A 21 14.42 4.10 -14.75
CA GLU A 21 14.19 2.77 -14.21
C GLU A 21 13.42 1.96 -15.25
N GLU A 22 13.88 0.76 -15.56
CA GLU A 22 13.29 -0.07 -16.62
C GLU A 22 11.85 -0.42 -16.23
N ILE A 23 10.88 0.06 -17.02
CA ILE A 23 9.47 -0.25 -16.81
C ILE A 23 9.21 -1.67 -17.33
N GLU A 24 9.02 -2.61 -16.41
CA GLU A 24 8.72 -4.00 -16.74
C GLU A 24 7.35 -4.14 -17.41
N ASP A 25 7.27 -4.93 -18.49
CA ASP A 25 6.01 -5.18 -19.23
C ASP A 25 5.35 -6.48 -18.76
N HIS A 26 4.35 -6.36 -17.90
CA HIS A 26 3.64 -7.52 -17.36
C HIS A 26 2.60 -8.08 -18.33
N THR A 27 2.27 -7.38 -19.41
CA THR A 27 1.15 -7.73 -20.31
C THR A 27 1.35 -9.10 -20.98
N LYS A 28 2.59 -9.47 -21.29
CA LYS A 28 2.92 -10.68 -22.08
C LYS A 28 3.03 -11.95 -21.25
N LEU A 29 3.07 -11.83 -19.93
CA LEU A 29 3.32 -12.94 -18.99
C LEU A 29 2.07 -13.31 -18.18
N LEU A 30 0.92 -12.74 -18.54
CA LEU A 30 -0.36 -13.01 -17.91
C LEU A 30 -0.83 -14.45 -18.17
N MET A 31 -1.21 -15.13 -17.09
CA MET A 31 -1.82 -16.45 -17.08
C MET A 31 -3.29 -16.34 -16.68
N ASP A 32 -4.15 -17.14 -17.29
CA ASP A 32 -5.57 -17.19 -16.95
C ASP A 32 -5.80 -18.06 -15.71
N HIS A 33 -6.39 -17.46 -14.67
CA HIS A 33 -6.76 -18.10 -13.41
C HIS A 33 -8.26 -18.39 -13.28
N GLY A 34 -9.02 -18.20 -14.35
CA GLY A 34 -10.48 -18.37 -14.37
C GLY A 34 -11.24 -17.11 -13.97
N ASP A 35 -12.56 -17.12 -14.22
CA ASP A 35 -13.48 -16.02 -13.91
C ASP A 35 -13.04 -14.64 -14.44
N GLY A 36 -12.28 -14.60 -15.54
CA GLY A 36 -11.76 -13.37 -16.13
C GLY A 36 -10.62 -12.72 -15.34
N HIS A 37 -9.89 -13.48 -14.52
CA HIS A 37 -8.69 -13.03 -13.80
C HIS A 37 -7.45 -13.48 -14.56
N LEU A 38 -6.73 -12.52 -15.14
CA LEU A 38 -5.42 -12.73 -15.73
C LEU A 38 -4.38 -12.22 -14.74
N MET A 39 -3.45 -13.07 -14.31
CA MET A 39 -2.44 -12.69 -13.32
C MET A 39 -1.05 -13.16 -13.74
N GLU A 40 -0.05 -12.45 -13.25
CA GLU A 40 1.36 -12.71 -13.46
C GLU A 40 2.08 -12.67 -12.11
N MET A 41 3.12 -13.49 -11.94
CA MET A 41 3.70 -13.78 -10.63
C MET A 41 4.49 -12.61 -10.01
N SER A 42 5.02 -11.69 -10.82
CA SER A 42 5.74 -10.48 -10.40
C SER A 42 4.82 -9.29 -10.09
N GLY A 43 3.51 -9.49 -10.15
CA GLY A 43 2.53 -8.56 -9.57
C GLY A 43 1.73 -7.76 -10.60
N GLY A 44 1.61 -8.26 -11.83
CA GLY A 44 0.64 -7.79 -12.82
C GLY A 44 -0.70 -8.54 -12.72
N MET A 45 -1.82 -7.82 -12.83
CA MET A 45 -3.15 -8.42 -12.91
C MET A 45 -4.11 -7.61 -13.80
N VAL A 46 -4.90 -8.32 -14.61
CA VAL A 46 -6.07 -7.78 -15.34
C VAL A 46 -7.32 -8.55 -14.91
N MET A 47 -8.37 -7.85 -14.52
CA MET A 47 -9.70 -8.45 -14.35
C MET A 47 -10.73 -7.77 -15.23
N GLY A 48 -11.66 -8.57 -15.77
CA GLY A 48 -12.75 -8.07 -16.61
C GLY A 48 -12.33 -7.69 -18.03
N GLN A 49 -11.26 -8.30 -18.54
CA GLN A 49 -10.87 -8.12 -19.94
C GLN A 49 -11.98 -8.56 -20.89
N ASN A 50 -12.30 -7.71 -21.85
CA ASN A 50 -13.29 -7.96 -22.89
C ASN A 50 -12.85 -7.32 -24.21
N THR A 51 -12.47 -8.16 -25.16
CA THR A 51 -11.91 -7.72 -26.46
C THR A 51 -12.91 -7.75 -27.60
N ASP A 52 -14.03 -8.45 -27.45
CA ASP A 52 -14.89 -8.87 -28.55
C ASP A 52 -16.39 -8.99 -28.23
N LYS A 53 -16.80 -9.06 -26.96
CA LYS A 53 -18.20 -9.24 -26.58
C LYS A 53 -18.89 -7.90 -26.35
N LEU A 54 -19.86 -7.56 -27.19
CA LEU A 54 -20.62 -6.31 -27.07
C LEU A 54 -21.54 -6.33 -25.83
N PRO A 55 -21.58 -5.25 -25.04
CA PRO A 55 -22.64 -5.03 -24.05
C PRO A 55 -24.03 -4.99 -24.72
N GLY A 56 -25.06 -5.41 -24.00
CA GLY A 56 -26.44 -5.27 -24.44
C GLY A 56 -26.79 -3.82 -24.75
N GLY A 57 -27.40 -3.60 -25.92
CA GLY A 57 -27.72 -2.28 -26.46
C GLY A 57 -26.62 -1.65 -27.33
N CYS A 58 -25.47 -2.32 -27.49
CA CYS A 58 -24.48 -1.97 -28.52
C CYS A 58 -24.67 -2.86 -29.75
N ASP A 59 -25.02 -2.26 -30.89
CA ASP A 59 -25.12 -3.00 -32.17
C ASP A 59 -23.74 -3.25 -32.80
N LYS A 60 -22.78 -2.35 -32.54
CA LYS A 60 -21.40 -2.41 -33.03
C LYS A 60 -20.49 -1.60 -32.11
N ILE A 61 -19.17 -1.81 -32.25
CA ILE A 61 -18.17 -0.90 -31.68
C ILE A 61 -18.28 0.45 -32.40
N SER A 62 -18.48 1.53 -31.64
CA SER A 62 -18.56 2.89 -32.17
C SER A 62 -17.17 3.41 -32.56
N GLU A 63 -16.18 3.18 -31.69
CA GLU A 63 -14.78 3.54 -31.89
C GLU A 63 -13.84 2.59 -31.15
N THR A 64 -12.57 2.55 -31.57
CA THR A 64 -11.49 1.90 -30.82
C THR A 64 -10.51 2.97 -30.36
N LYS A 65 -10.23 3.00 -29.06
CA LYS A 65 -9.33 3.97 -28.44
C LYS A 65 -8.28 3.25 -27.60
N GLU A 66 -7.07 3.78 -27.64
CA GLU A 66 -5.99 3.38 -26.76
C GLU A 66 -5.61 4.59 -25.92
N VAL A 67 -5.51 4.41 -24.61
CA VAL A 67 -5.07 5.46 -23.68
C VAL A 67 -3.92 4.94 -22.86
N THR A 68 -2.89 5.78 -22.70
CA THR A 68 -1.79 5.52 -21.79
C THR A 68 -2.02 6.35 -20.55
N VAL A 69 -2.02 5.69 -19.39
CA VAL A 69 -2.26 6.32 -18.09
C VAL A 69 -1.05 6.09 -17.22
N HIS A 70 -0.36 7.16 -16.87
CA HIS A 70 0.76 7.10 -15.94
C HIS A 70 0.26 7.34 -14.50
N ALA A 71 0.81 6.59 -13.55
CA ALA A 71 0.48 6.65 -12.13
C ALA A 71 1.73 6.81 -11.28
N GLY A 72 1.60 7.60 -10.21
CA GLY A 72 2.60 7.69 -9.16
C GLY A 72 2.63 9.04 -8.45
N HIS A 73 3.58 9.22 -7.54
CA HIS A 73 3.72 10.45 -6.75
C HIS A 73 3.94 11.70 -7.60
N LYS A 74 4.75 11.58 -8.65
CA LYS A 74 5.11 12.68 -9.55
C LYS A 74 3.89 13.40 -10.14
N PHE A 75 2.82 12.66 -10.44
CA PHE A 75 1.60 13.23 -11.01
C PHE A 75 0.71 13.92 -9.97
N ALA A 76 0.97 13.69 -8.68
CA ALA A 76 0.24 14.32 -7.58
C ALA A 76 0.78 15.71 -7.21
N GLU A 77 2.00 16.07 -7.61
CA GLU A 77 2.67 17.33 -7.24
C GLU A 77 1.85 18.59 -7.58
N LYS A 78 1.04 18.52 -8.64
CA LYS A 78 0.13 19.60 -9.07
C LYS A 78 -1.12 19.76 -8.18
N PHE A 79 -1.36 18.85 -7.23
CA PHE A 79 -2.55 18.84 -6.38
C PHE A 79 -2.14 18.96 -4.90
N PRO A 80 -2.38 20.11 -4.26
CA PRO A 80 -2.08 20.30 -2.84
C PRO A 80 -2.73 19.21 -1.96
N GLY A 81 -1.94 18.67 -1.01
CA GLY A 81 -2.41 17.65 -0.07
C GLY A 81 -2.55 16.23 -0.65
N ARG A 82 -2.19 16.01 -1.92
CA ARG A 82 -2.24 14.69 -2.57
C ARG A 82 -0.87 14.03 -2.58
N MET A 83 -0.88 12.70 -2.48
CA MET A 83 0.35 11.88 -2.54
C MET A 83 0.44 11.07 -3.82
N PHE A 84 -0.71 10.70 -4.40
CA PHE A 84 -0.79 9.82 -5.55
C PHE A 84 -1.80 10.38 -6.54
N ALA A 85 -1.48 10.31 -7.83
CA ALA A 85 -2.43 10.63 -8.87
C ALA A 85 -2.15 9.82 -10.14
N PHE A 86 -3.16 9.76 -10.99
CA PHE A 86 -2.95 9.51 -12.41
C PHE A 86 -2.43 10.79 -13.08
N ASP A 87 -1.81 10.70 -14.24
CA ASP A 87 -1.49 11.86 -15.07
C ASP A 87 -2.74 12.53 -15.64
N THR A 88 -3.76 11.72 -15.92
CA THR A 88 -5.06 12.09 -16.49
C THR A 88 -6.19 11.94 -15.48
N GLN A 89 -6.98 12.99 -15.28
CA GLN A 89 -8.05 13.05 -14.28
C GLN A 89 -9.45 12.85 -14.88
N GLU A 90 -9.60 13.06 -16.18
CA GLU A 90 -10.86 12.92 -16.89
C GLU A 90 -10.62 12.23 -18.24
N PHE A 91 -11.45 11.23 -18.54
CA PHE A 91 -11.50 10.55 -19.83
C PHE A 91 -12.88 10.76 -20.45
N ASN A 92 -12.93 10.96 -21.76
CA ASN A 92 -14.19 11.12 -22.51
C ASN A 92 -14.18 10.12 -23.66
N PHE A 93 -15.21 9.29 -23.75
CA PHE A 93 -15.34 8.25 -24.77
C PHE A 93 -16.76 8.19 -25.32
N GLU A 94 -16.90 7.76 -26.56
CA GLU A 94 -18.22 7.48 -27.13
C GLU A 94 -18.87 6.25 -26.47
N PRO A 95 -20.21 6.19 -26.38
CA PRO A 95 -20.91 4.97 -26.02
C PRO A 95 -20.52 3.81 -26.94
N CYS A 96 -20.45 2.58 -26.41
CA CYS A 96 -20.03 1.40 -27.17
C CYS A 96 -18.58 1.43 -27.71
N ALA A 97 -17.71 2.30 -27.17
CA ALA A 97 -16.29 2.33 -27.52
C ALA A 97 -15.54 1.12 -26.95
N LYS A 98 -14.61 0.57 -27.74
CA LYS A 98 -13.60 -0.39 -27.28
C LYS A 98 -12.37 0.37 -26.82
N VAL A 99 -12.06 0.27 -25.53
CA VAL A 99 -10.97 1.02 -24.89
C VAL A 99 -9.90 0.06 -24.42
N THR A 100 -8.66 0.27 -24.89
CA THR A 100 -7.46 -0.35 -24.33
C THR A 100 -6.76 0.66 -23.44
N VAL A 101 -6.52 0.30 -22.18
CA VAL A 101 -5.77 1.12 -21.24
C VAL A 101 -4.40 0.51 -21.07
N HIS A 102 -3.36 1.30 -21.32
CA HIS A 102 -1.96 1.01 -21.00
C HIS A 102 -1.63 1.72 -19.69
N PHE A 103 -1.71 0.97 -18.59
CA PHE A 103 -1.46 1.49 -17.27
C PHE A 103 0.03 1.37 -16.93
N ILE A 104 0.68 2.51 -16.68
CA ILE A 104 2.10 2.61 -16.34
C ILE A 104 2.22 3.11 -14.91
N ASN A 105 2.78 2.28 -14.04
CA ASN A 105 3.10 2.64 -12.68
C ASN A 105 4.58 3.05 -12.59
N GLU A 106 4.84 4.32 -12.30
CA GLU A 106 6.20 4.86 -12.16
C GLU A 106 6.72 4.80 -10.70
N ASP A 107 5.87 4.42 -9.74
CA ASP A 107 6.25 4.30 -8.34
C ASP A 107 6.75 2.89 -7.98
N LYS A 108 7.44 2.77 -6.85
CA LYS A 108 7.89 1.47 -6.28
C LYS A 108 6.87 0.84 -5.34
N ILE A 109 5.61 1.20 -5.51
CA ILE A 109 4.48 0.64 -4.77
C ILE A 109 3.41 0.21 -5.75
N ARG A 110 2.52 -0.67 -5.32
CA ARG A 110 1.46 -1.18 -6.18
C ARG A 110 0.39 -0.12 -6.45
N HIS A 111 0.05 0.09 -7.72
CA HIS A 111 -1.10 0.92 -8.10
C HIS A 111 -2.07 0.12 -8.96
N GLN A 112 -3.29 0.63 -9.03
CA GLN A 112 -4.38 0.01 -9.77
C GLN A 112 -5.11 1.08 -10.57
N TRP A 113 -5.63 0.68 -11.72
CA TRP A 113 -6.60 1.40 -12.50
C TRP A 113 -7.87 0.56 -12.52
N MET A 114 -8.82 0.92 -11.66
CA MET A 114 -10.08 0.19 -11.48
C MET A 114 -11.26 1.07 -11.85
N MET A 115 -12.25 0.47 -12.48
CA MET A 115 -13.54 1.08 -12.77
C MET A 115 -14.67 0.14 -12.39
N HIS A 116 -15.61 0.61 -11.57
CA HIS A 116 -16.82 -0.12 -11.19
C HIS A 116 -18.04 0.32 -12.01
N GLY A 117 -19.15 -0.42 -11.91
CA GLY A 117 -20.44 -0.03 -12.47
C GLY A 117 -20.71 -0.53 -13.89
N LEU A 118 -19.85 -1.43 -14.38
CA LEU A 118 -20.02 -2.13 -15.64
C LEU A 118 -21.07 -3.25 -15.54
N PRO A 119 -21.66 -3.70 -16.67
CA PRO A 119 -22.67 -4.75 -16.63
C PRO A 119 -22.15 -6.09 -16.11
N LYS A 120 -22.71 -6.58 -14.99
CA LYS A 120 -22.23 -7.78 -14.27
C LYS A 120 -22.32 -9.09 -15.06
N TYR A 121 -23.16 -9.16 -16.09
CA TYR A 121 -23.26 -10.33 -16.96
C TYR A 121 -22.06 -10.47 -17.92
N LEU A 122 -21.31 -9.38 -18.11
CA LEU A 122 -20.18 -9.30 -19.03
C LEU A 122 -18.85 -9.11 -18.28
N TYR A 123 -18.89 -8.30 -17.24
CA TYR A 123 -17.75 -7.98 -16.39
C TYR A 123 -17.90 -8.66 -15.03
N PRO A 124 -17.00 -9.57 -14.63
CA PRO A 124 -17.01 -10.16 -13.29
C PRO A 124 -17.11 -9.07 -12.22
N LYS A 125 -18.07 -9.22 -11.29
CA LYS A 125 -18.38 -8.21 -10.24
C LYS A 125 -18.77 -6.81 -10.75
N GLY A 126 -18.95 -6.62 -12.06
CA GLY A 126 -19.28 -5.34 -12.68
C GLY A 126 -18.11 -4.36 -12.67
N MET A 127 -16.88 -4.86 -12.84
CA MET A 127 -15.66 -4.07 -12.78
C MET A 127 -14.66 -4.45 -13.87
N PHE A 128 -13.83 -3.48 -14.22
CA PHE A 128 -12.59 -3.67 -14.98
C PHE A 128 -11.43 -3.18 -14.12
N HIS A 129 -10.34 -3.95 -14.10
CA HIS A 129 -9.23 -3.76 -13.17
C HIS A 129 -7.90 -4.01 -13.86
N LEU A 130 -6.98 -3.08 -13.70
CA LEU A 130 -5.57 -3.26 -14.01
C LEU A 130 -4.77 -3.01 -12.73
N GLU A 131 -3.79 -3.85 -12.47
CA GLU A 131 -2.90 -3.75 -11.32
C GLU A 131 -1.48 -4.07 -11.74
N VAL A 132 -0.54 -3.29 -11.24
CA VAL A 132 0.87 -3.58 -11.43
C VAL A 132 1.66 -3.09 -10.21
N SER A 133 2.51 -3.97 -9.68
CA SER A 133 3.54 -3.58 -8.71
C SER A 133 4.66 -2.87 -9.47
N GLY A 134 4.86 -1.59 -9.16
CA GLY A 134 5.76 -0.76 -9.96
C GLY A 134 7.22 -0.82 -9.51
N PRO A 135 8.14 -0.33 -10.35
CA PRO A 135 7.87 0.29 -11.66
C PRO A 135 7.53 -0.74 -12.73
N GLY A 136 6.43 -0.54 -13.46
CA GLY A 136 5.92 -1.54 -14.39
C GLY A 136 4.71 -1.06 -15.18
N LYS A 137 4.37 -1.78 -16.24
CA LYS A 137 3.21 -1.49 -17.08
C LYS A 137 2.38 -2.74 -17.35
N ILE A 138 1.09 -2.53 -17.50
CA ILE A 138 0.12 -3.57 -17.84
C ILE A 138 -0.96 -2.99 -18.75
N SER A 139 -1.46 -3.80 -19.67
CA SER A 139 -2.52 -3.38 -20.58
C SER A 139 -3.74 -4.28 -20.49
N GLY A 140 -4.93 -3.71 -20.63
CA GLY A 140 -6.15 -4.48 -20.80
C GLY A 140 -7.19 -3.71 -21.60
N THR A 141 -8.13 -4.46 -22.16
CA THR A 141 -9.17 -3.93 -23.04
C THR A 141 -10.55 -4.22 -22.46
N PHE A 142 -11.46 -3.25 -22.58
CA PHE A 142 -12.88 -3.41 -22.29
C PHE A 142 -13.72 -2.64 -23.32
N ILE A 143 -15.04 -2.83 -23.27
CA ILE A 143 -16.00 -2.18 -24.15
C ILE A 143 -17.03 -1.48 -23.26
N LEU A 144 -17.19 -0.18 -23.48
CA LEU A 144 -18.13 0.64 -22.72
C LEU A 144 -19.57 0.30 -23.10
N PRO A 145 -20.52 0.33 -22.14
CA PRO A 145 -21.94 0.13 -22.45
C PRO A 145 -22.52 1.31 -23.26
N PRO A 146 -23.74 1.19 -23.79
CA PRO A 146 -24.42 2.31 -24.43
C PRO A 146 -24.91 3.36 -23.41
N GLY A 147 -25.24 4.55 -23.91
CA GLY A 147 -25.82 5.64 -23.13
C GLY A 147 -24.81 6.51 -22.39
N ASP A 148 -25.31 7.57 -21.76
CA ASP A 148 -24.50 8.55 -21.05
C ASP A 148 -24.31 8.14 -19.58
N LYS A 149 -23.05 8.06 -19.14
CA LYS A 149 -22.71 7.71 -17.76
C LYS A 149 -21.30 8.10 -17.39
N THR A 150 -21.12 8.59 -16.17
CA THR A 150 -19.82 8.87 -15.57
C THR A 150 -19.42 7.74 -14.62
N TYR A 151 -18.19 7.27 -14.76
CA TYR A 151 -17.61 6.19 -13.97
C TYR A 151 -16.46 6.71 -13.12
N LEU A 152 -16.38 6.23 -11.89
CA LEU A 152 -15.21 6.47 -11.05
C LEU A 152 -14.09 5.54 -11.50
N VAL A 153 -12.96 6.14 -11.85
CA VAL A 153 -11.70 5.43 -12.07
C VAL A 153 -10.83 5.69 -10.85
N HIS A 154 -10.33 4.65 -10.19
CA HIS A 154 -9.52 4.83 -8.98
C HIS A 154 -8.54 3.68 -8.76
N CYS A 155 -7.60 3.87 -7.84
CA CYS A 155 -6.88 2.76 -7.23
C CYS A 155 -7.74 2.17 -6.11
N ASP A 156 -7.89 0.86 -6.03
CA ASP A 156 -8.70 0.17 -5.01
C ASP A 156 -7.97 0.04 -3.66
N ILE A 157 -6.69 0.41 -3.61
CA ILE A 157 -6.00 0.63 -2.34
C ILE A 157 -6.55 1.93 -1.73
N ALA A 158 -7.35 1.78 -0.68
CA ALA A 158 -8.07 2.88 -0.03
C ALA A 158 -7.17 4.11 0.25
N GLN A 159 -5.97 3.91 0.78
CA GLN A 159 -5.05 5.01 1.05
C GLN A 159 -4.60 5.73 -0.23
N HIS A 160 -4.44 5.03 -1.35
CA HIS A 160 -4.06 5.65 -2.62
C HIS A 160 -5.21 6.50 -3.17
N MET A 161 -6.44 5.99 -3.12
CA MET A 161 -7.64 6.72 -3.54
C MET A 161 -7.88 7.97 -2.67
N GLU A 162 -7.86 7.82 -1.35
CA GLU A 162 -8.04 8.92 -0.40
C GLU A 162 -7.01 10.03 -0.64
N LYS A 163 -5.75 9.63 -0.88
CA LYS A 163 -4.64 10.54 -1.15
C LYS A 163 -4.55 11.03 -2.61
N GLY A 164 -5.58 10.81 -3.42
CA GLY A 164 -5.77 11.49 -4.70
C GLY A 164 -5.81 10.61 -5.93
N MET A 165 -5.56 9.30 -5.84
CA MET A 165 -5.51 8.42 -7.01
C MET A 165 -6.91 8.01 -7.47
N LYS A 166 -7.59 8.99 -8.08
CA LYS A 166 -8.91 8.86 -8.70
C LYS A 166 -9.07 9.84 -9.85
N ALA A 167 -9.92 9.45 -10.79
CA ALA A 167 -10.28 10.13 -12.02
C ALA A 167 -11.75 9.82 -12.33
N GLN A 168 -12.30 10.49 -13.34
CA GLN A 168 -13.61 10.16 -13.88
C GLN A 168 -13.51 9.78 -15.35
N LEU A 169 -14.35 8.83 -15.77
CA LEU A 169 -14.49 8.43 -17.17
C LEU A 169 -15.94 8.69 -17.58
N LYS A 170 -16.13 9.58 -18.54
CA LYS A 170 -17.42 9.91 -19.12
C LYS A 170 -17.64 9.13 -20.41
N VAL A 171 -18.80 8.48 -20.48
CA VAL A 171 -19.33 7.87 -21.69
C VAL A 171 -20.42 8.78 -22.23
N GLY A 172 -20.34 9.12 -23.52
CA GLY A 172 -21.22 10.12 -24.14
C GLY A 172 -21.12 11.45 -23.38
N ASP A 173 -22.26 12.03 -23.02
CA ASP A 173 -22.31 13.29 -22.25
C ASP A 173 -21.97 13.11 -20.75
N GLY A 174 -21.86 11.86 -20.27
CA GLY A 174 -21.78 11.54 -18.85
C GLY A 174 -23.08 11.80 -18.08
N ASP A 175 -23.15 11.41 -16.81
CA ASP A 175 -24.29 11.67 -15.92
C ASP A 175 -23.97 12.71 -14.83
N GLY A 176 -22.94 13.54 -15.09
CA GLY A 176 -22.45 14.59 -14.22
C GLY A 176 -20.99 14.39 -13.80
N ASP A 177 -20.40 15.42 -13.19
CA ASP A 177 -19.05 15.33 -12.63
C ASP A 177 -19.06 14.66 -11.27
N LEU A 178 -18.11 13.75 -11.04
CA LEU A 178 -17.95 13.09 -9.75
C LEU A 178 -17.31 14.05 -8.75
N PRO A 179 -17.71 14.01 -7.47
CA PRO A 179 -17.15 14.90 -6.46
C PRO A 179 -15.71 14.53 -6.10
N SER A 180 -14.93 15.52 -5.66
CA SER A 180 -13.57 15.35 -5.15
C SER A 180 -12.56 14.74 -6.13
N ILE A 181 -12.78 14.80 -7.45
CA ILE A 181 -11.81 14.36 -8.46
C ILE A 181 -10.73 15.45 -8.59
N PRO A 182 -9.44 15.16 -8.31
CA PRO A 182 -8.38 16.16 -8.42
C PRO A 182 -8.41 16.88 -9.76
N GLY A 183 -8.28 18.20 -9.76
CA GLY A 183 -8.25 19.00 -10.99
C GLY A 183 -9.56 19.11 -11.78
N VAL A 184 -10.62 18.38 -11.42
CA VAL A 184 -11.91 18.40 -12.11
C VAL A 184 -12.99 18.99 -11.22
N THR A 185 -13.15 18.46 -10.00
CA THR A 185 -14.13 18.94 -9.03
C THR A 185 -13.50 19.30 -7.70
N ALA A 186 -14.15 20.22 -6.98
CA ALA A 186 -13.72 20.61 -5.64
C ALA A 186 -13.81 19.42 -4.66
N LEU A 187 -12.96 19.45 -3.63
CA LEU A 187 -13.05 18.54 -2.50
C LEU A 187 -14.40 18.73 -1.79
N THR A 188 -15.10 17.63 -1.54
CA THR A 188 -16.32 17.62 -0.73
C THR A 188 -16.01 18.06 0.70
N TYR A 189 -14.84 17.65 1.21
CA TYR A 189 -14.31 18.03 2.51
C TYR A 189 -12.92 18.61 2.27
N PRO A 190 -12.77 19.93 2.11
CA PRO A 190 -11.47 20.55 1.93
C PRO A 190 -10.67 20.48 3.22
N ASP A 191 -9.36 20.22 3.09
CA ASP A 191 -8.44 20.36 4.21
C ASP A 191 -8.28 21.85 4.55
N ASP A 192 -8.51 22.22 5.81
CA ASP A 192 -8.27 23.57 6.30
C ASP A 192 -6.85 23.71 6.84
N TYR A 193 -5.96 24.25 6.02
CA TYR A 193 -4.58 24.56 6.41
C TYR A 193 -4.42 25.97 6.99
N ASN A 194 -5.52 26.71 7.22
CA ASN A 194 -5.46 28.06 7.80
C ASN A 194 -5.27 28.03 9.33
N ALA A 195 -5.47 26.87 9.96
CA ALA A 195 -5.19 26.67 11.37
C ALA A 195 -3.67 26.50 11.59
N GLY A 196 -3.01 27.54 12.07
CA GLY A 196 -1.61 27.46 12.51
C GLY A 196 -1.44 26.55 13.75
N PRO A 197 -0.21 26.13 14.08
CA PRO A 197 0.06 25.28 15.24
C PRO A 197 -0.53 25.79 16.56
N GLU A 198 -0.59 27.12 16.75
CA GLU A 198 -1.21 27.75 17.92
C GLU A 198 -2.74 27.63 17.96
N GLN A 199 -3.40 27.69 16.80
CA GLN A 199 -4.85 27.54 16.67
C GLN A 199 -5.25 26.07 16.80
N MET A 200 -4.44 25.16 16.25
CA MET A 200 -4.58 23.72 16.49
C MET A 200 -4.35 23.35 17.96
N ALA A 201 -3.34 23.93 18.61
CA ALA A 201 -3.10 23.76 20.05
C ALA A 201 -4.19 24.40 20.91
N ALA A 202 -4.79 25.50 20.46
CA ALA A 202 -5.90 26.15 21.13
C ALA A 202 -7.21 25.35 21.00
N ALA A 203 -7.46 24.72 19.85
CA ALA A 203 -8.57 23.81 19.64
C ALA A 203 -8.36 22.47 20.38
N ALA A 204 -7.11 22.00 20.46
CA ALA A 204 -6.69 20.84 21.23
C ALA A 204 -6.48 21.14 22.72
N LYS A 205 -7.00 22.25 23.25
CA LYS A 205 -7.01 22.54 24.69
C LYS A 205 -7.87 21.49 25.40
N ILE A 206 -7.26 20.34 25.67
CA ILE A 206 -7.68 19.46 26.74
C ILE A 206 -7.60 20.33 28.00
N THR A 207 -8.77 20.72 28.50
CA THR A 207 -8.85 21.54 29.69
C THR A 207 -8.25 20.76 30.86
N ALA A 208 -7.64 21.47 31.81
CA ALA A 208 -7.18 20.82 33.04
C ALA A 208 -8.31 20.06 33.74
N ALA A 209 -9.57 20.47 33.53
CA ALA A 209 -10.76 19.75 33.96
C ALA A 209 -10.96 18.42 33.23
N GLU A 210 -10.75 18.34 31.92
CA GLU A 210 -10.83 17.08 31.16
C GLU A 210 -9.67 16.14 31.49
N VAL A 211 -8.45 16.66 31.68
CA VAL A 211 -7.31 15.87 32.18
C VAL A 211 -7.58 15.37 33.60
N ALA A 212 -8.12 16.20 34.48
CA ALA A 212 -8.46 15.82 35.84
C ALA A 212 -9.58 14.75 35.85
N THR A 213 -10.60 14.92 35.01
CA THR A 213 -11.71 13.96 34.89
C THR A 213 -11.24 12.61 34.34
N ALA A 214 -10.37 12.61 33.32
CA ALA A 214 -9.75 11.40 32.80
C ALA A 214 -8.85 10.73 33.85
N SER A 215 -8.08 11.52 34.61
CA SER A 215 -7.18 11.04 35.67
C SER A 215 -7.96 10.46 36.86
N GLU A 216 -9.08 11.08 37.25
CA GLU A 216 -10.00 10.57 38.27
C GLU A 216 -10.69 9.29 37.81
N THR A 217 -11.06 9.21 36.53
CA THR A 217 -11.66 8.01 35.94
C THR A 217 -10.67 6.84 35.94
N LEU A 218 -9.42 7.09 35.56
CA LEU A 218 -8.34 6.09 35.60
C LEU A 218 -8.00 5.67 37.04
N ALA A 219 -7.92 6.61 37.98
CA ALA A 219 -7.68 6.31 39.39
C ALA A 219 -8.82 5.49 40.01
N LYS A 220 -10.06 5.77 39.62
CA LYS A 220 -11.24 5.01 40.06
C LYS A 220 -11.27 3.61 39.44
N GLN A 221 -10.91 3.46 38.17
CA GLN A 221 -10.76 2.16 37.51
C GLN A 221 -9.65 1.31 38.14
N GLU A 222 -8.52 1.93 38.52
CA GLU A 222 -7.43 1.23 39.24
C GLU A 222 -7.85 0.82 40.66
N ALA A 223 -8.61 1.66 41.36
CA ALA A 223 -9.16 1.35 42.68
C ALA A 223 -10.22 0.24 42.63
N ASP A 224 -11.11 0.27 41.63
CA ASP A 224 -12.12 -0.76 41.41
C ASP A 224 -11.49 -2.11 40.98
N ALA A 225 -10.40 -2.08 40.20
CA ALA A 225 -9.63 -3.26 39.84
C ALA A 225 -8.90 -3.88 41.05
N LYS A 226 -8.35 -3.05 41.96
CA LYS A 226 -7.74 -3.52 43.22
C LYS A 226 -8.78 -4.03 44.23
N ALA A 227 -10.03 -3.56 44.14
CA ALA A 227 -11.16 -4.00 44.98
C ALA A 227 -11.90 -5.24 44.45
N GLY A 228 -11.44 -5.85 43.34
CA GLY A 228 -12.02 -7.08 42.79
C GLY A 228 -13.41 -6.92 42.16
N LYS A 229 -13.86 -5.69 41.89
CA LYS A 229 -15.09 -5.43 41.14
C LYS A 229 -14.79 -5.48 39.65
N LYS A 230 -15.37 -6.46 38.95
CA LYS A 230 -15.22 -6.62 37.50
C LYS A 230 -15.86 -5.42 36.77
N PRO A 231 -15.10 -4.63 35.98
CA PRO A 231 -15.70 -3.62 35.11
C PRO A 231 -16.42 -4.29 33.93
N PRO A 232 -17.44 -3.64 33.32
CA PRO A 232 -17.97 -4.08 32.03
C PRO A 232 -16.86 -4.04 30.96
N PRO A 233 -16.88 -4.94 29.97
CA PRO A 233 -15.77 -5.10 29.03
C PRO A 233 -15.56 -3.81 28.22
N PRO A 234 -14.34 -3.24 28.20
CA PRO A 234 -14.01 -2.17 27.28
C PRO A 234 -13.73 -2.75 25.89
N THR A 235 -14.42 -2.22 24.88
CA THR A 235 -13.95 -2.28 23.49
C THR A 235 -12.80 -1.29 23.36
N SER A 236 -11.57 -1.78 23.27
CA SER A 236 -10.41 -0.96 22.91
C SER A 236 -9.42 -1.76 22.07
N ASP A 237 -9.37 -1.42 20.78
CA ASP A 237 -8.31 -1.79 19.85
C ASP A 237 -7.01 -1.08 20.22
N SER A 238 -6.34 -1.55 21.27
CA SER A 238 -5.00 -1.10 21.60
C SER A 238 -3.98 -1.93 20.82
N PHE A 239 -3.52 -1.39 19.69
CA PHE A 239 -2.48 -1.99 18.83
C PHE A 239 -1.10 -2.07 19.51
N VAL A 240 -0.94 -1.48 20.71
CA VAL A 240 0.30 -1.43 21.47
C VAL A 240 0.21 -2.38 22.66
N SER A 241 0.47 -3.65 22.40
CA SER A 241 0.73 -4.64 23.45
C SER A 241 2.11 -4.39 24.07
N GLY A 242 2.28 -4.72 25.36
CA GLY A 242 3.60 -4.69 26.02
C GLY A 242 4.66 -5.52 25.28
N THR A 243 4.24 -6.54 24.52
CA THR A 243 5.13 -7.32 23.64
C THR A 243 5.67 -6.49 22.47
N THR A 244 4.89 -5.56 21.93
CA THR A 244 5.31 -4.66 20.84
C THR A 244 6.37 -3.68 21.34
N VAL A 245 6.19 -3.11 22.53
CA VAL A 245 7.16 -2.18 23.14
C VAL A 245 8.51 -2.87 23.40
N ILE A 246 8.48 -4.10 23.93
CA ILE A 246 9.70 -4.89 24.16
C ILE A 246 10.40 -5.24 22.83
N GLY A 247 9.64 -5.67 21.82
CA GLY A 247 10.19 -5.98 20.50
C GLY A 247 10.88 -4.78 19.84
N LEU A 248 10.29 -3.60 19.98
CA LEU A 248 10.79 -2.36 19.39
C LEU A 248 12.06 -1.87 20.11
N ALA A 249 12.13 -1.99 21.43
CA ALA A 249 13.34 -1.70 22.21
C ALA A 249 14.51 -2.64 21.85
N ILE A 250 14.25 -3.94 21.69
CA ILE A 250 15.26 -4.92 21.26
C ILE A 250 15.72 -4.62 19.82
N GLY A 251 14.78 -4.29 18.93
CA GLY A 251 15.06 -3.91 17.54
C GLY A 251 16.02 -2.73 17.45
N PHE A 252 15.75 -1.65 18.20
CA PHE A 252 16.64 -0.48 18.21
C PHE A 252 18.01 -0.76 18.82
N ALA A 253 18.09 -1.59 19.86
CA ALA A 253 19.36 -1.97 20.46
C ALA A 253 20.23 -2.81 19.51
N LEU A 254 19.62 -3.68 18.69
CA LEU A 254 20.34 -4.56 17.76
C LEU A 254 20.61 -3.94 16.39
N ALA A 255 19.84 -2.94 15.97
CA ALA A 255 19.96 -2.27 14.67
C ALA A 255 21.40 -1.83 14.30
N PRO A 256 22.18 -1.13 15.15
CA PRO A 256 23.53 -0.69 14.78
C PRO A 256 24.51 -1.85 14.61
N PHE A 257 24.31 -2.96 15.32
CA PHE A 257 25.14 -4.15 15.19
C PHE A 257 24.82 -4.92 13.90
N LEU A 258 23.53 -5.09 13.60
CA LEU A 258 23.07 -5.77 12.39
C LEU A 258 23.43 -4.96 11.13
N GLY A 259 23.29 -3.63 11.17
CA GLY A 259 23.67 -2.74 10.07
C GLY A 259 25.15 -2.86 9.69
N ARG A 260 26.06 -2.92 10.68
CA ARG A 260 27.48 -3.16 10.43
C ARG A 260 27.77 -4.57 9.94
N LYS A 261 27.04 -5.57 10.45
CA LYS A 261 27.28 -6.98 10.14
C LYS A 261 26.81 -7.39 8.74
N PHE A 262 25.78 -6.73 8.23
CA PHE A 262 25.21 -7.00 6.91
C PHE A 262 25.59 -5.97 5.84
N GLN A 263 26.46 -5.01 6.18
CA GLN A 263 26.96 -4.05 5.20
C GLN A 263 27.74 -4.77 4.09
N GLY A 264 27.26 -4.62 2.84
CA GLY A 264 27.89 -5.24 1.66
C GLY A 264 27.54 -6.70 1.41
N LYS A 265 26.59 -7.28 2.16
CA LYS A 265 26.07 -8.63 1.90
C LYS A 265 24.84 -8.61 1.01
N ASN A 266 24.68 -9.61 0.16
CA ASN A 266 23.47 -9.77 -0.65
C ASN A 266 22.35 -10.49 0.16
N ALA A 267 21.11 -10.46 -0.36
CA ALA A 267 19.96 -11.02 0.35
C ALA A 267 20.08 -12.53 0.65
N ALA A 268 20.75 -13.30 -0.22
CA ALA A 268 20.95 -14.73 -0.03
C ALA A 268 21.92 -15.01 1.14
N GLU A 269 22.99 -14.23 1.26
CA GLU A 269 23.96 -14.34 2.35
C GLU A 269 23.37 -13.95 3.71
N VAL A 270 22.53 -12.91 3.73
CA VAL A 270 21.79 -12.52 4.95
C VAL A 270 20.84 -13.63 5.37
N THR A 271 20.11 -14.23 4.42
CA THR A 271 19.17 -15.31 4.68
C THR A 271 19.89 -16.56 5.19
N ALA A 272 20.99 -16.97 4.56
CA ALA A 272 21.80 -18.10 5.01
C ALA A 272 22.33 -17.89 6.43
N TYR A 273 22.80 -16.68 6.74
CA TYR A 273 23.26 -16.32 8.08
C TYR A 273 22.13 -16.44 9.13
N CYS A 274 20.91 -16.01 8.81
CA CYS A 274 19.76 -16.17 9.70
C CYS A 274 19.45 -17.64 10.00
N PHE A 275 19.54 -18.53 9.01
CA PHE A 275 19.34 -19.97 9.20
C PHE A 275 20.42 -20.59 10.09
N ASP A 276 21.68 -20.17 9.94
CA ASP A 276 22.78 -20.64 10.79
C ASP A 276 22.60 -20.18 12.25
N VAL A 277 22.23 -18.92 12.46
CA VAL A 277 21.92 -18.40 13.82
C VAL A 277 20.75 -19.17 14.43
N LEU A 278 19.69 -19.42 13.67
CA LEU A 278 18.55 -20.20 14.12
C LEU A 278 18.95 -21.63 14.50
N ARG A 279 19.80 -22.28 13.71
CA ARG A 279 20.31 -23.62 14.00
C ARG A 279 21.11 -23.65 15.31
N VAL A 280 21.99 -22.67 15.54
CA VAL A 280 22.76 -22.56 16.78
C VAL A 280 21.83 -22.32 17.98
N LEU A 281 20.81 -21.47 17.82
CA LEU A 281 19.82 -21.19 18.87
C LEU A 281 19.04 -22.46 19.26
N ILE A 282 18.60 -23.24 18.29
CA ILE A 282 17.88 -24.50 18.52
C ILE A 282 18.78 -25.50 19.28
N GLN A 283 20.05 -25.62 18.90
CA GLN A 283 21.00 -26.50 19.61
C GLN A 283 21.25 -26.04 21.05
N PHE A 284 21.34 -24.72 21.26
CA PHE A 284 21.47 -24.14 22.59
C PHE A 284 20.25 -24.43 23.47
N ILE A 285 19.04 -24.23 22.95
CA ILE A 285 17.77 -24.52 23.65
C ILE A 285 17.71 -26.02 24.01
N LYS A 286 18.04 -26.90 23.07
CA LYS A 286 18.09 -28.35 23.31
C LYS A 286 19.06 -28.69 24.46
N SER A 287 20.24 -28.07 24.47
CA SER A 287 21.22 -28.25 25.55
C SER A 287 20.69 -27.79 26.91
N LEU A 288 19.99 -26.64 26.96
CA LEU A 288 19.34 -26.15 28.18
C LEU A 288 18.26 -27.11 28.69
N ILE A 289 17.41 -27.62 27.80
CA ILE A 289 16.35 -28.57 28.14
C ILE A 289 16.96 -29.86 28.71
N VAL A 290 18.00 -30.41 28.07
CA VAL A 290 18.69 -31.62 28.55
C VAL A 290 19.31 -31.39 29.93
N ARG A 291 19.96 -30.23 30.14
CA ARG A 291 20.51 -29.88 31.45
C ARG A 291 19.42 -29.76 32.52
N LEU A 292 18.30 -29.15 32.19
CA LEU A 292 17.15 -29.01 33.11
C LEU A 292 16.56 -30.37 33.48
N LEU A 293 16.39 -31.27 32.50
CA LEU A 293 15.91 -32.63 32.74
C LEU A 293 16.88 -33.44 33.60
N ASN A 294 18.19 -33.29 33.40
CA ASN A 294 19.22 -33.95 34.22
C ASN A 294 19.25 -33.43 35.66
N LEU A 295 18.97 -32.14 35.87
CA LEU A 295 18.83 -31.56 37.22
C LEU A 295 17.59 -32.12 37.94
N LEU A 296 16.48 -32.29 37.23
CA LEU A 296 15.24 -32.85 37.78
C LEU A 296 15.36 -34.36 38.07
N SER A 297 16.06 -35.13 37.25
CA SER A 297 16.25 -36.57 37.44
C SER A 297 17.28 -36.92 38.52
N SER A 298 18.30 -36.09 38.72
CA SER A 298 19.34 -36.28 39.76
C SER A 298 18.81 -36.13 41.20
N SER A 299 17.67 -35.45 41.38
CA SER A 299 17.03 -35.27 42.69
C SER A 299 16.34 -36.53 43.25
N LYS A 300 16.12 -37.58 42.44
CA LYS A 300 15.38 -38.79 42.83
C LYS A 300 16.20 -39.80 43.64
N ASN A 301 17.51 -39.61 43.82
CA ASN A 301 18.39 -40.54 44.54
C ASN A 301 18.84 -40.08 45.94
N LYS A 302 18.18 -39.06 46.53
CA LYS A 302 18.43 -38.73 47.95
C LYS A 302 17.57 -39.62 48.84
N THR A 303 18.05 -40.83 49.13
CA THR A 303 17.55 -41.66 50.23
C THR A 303 17.79 -40.95 51.56
N LEU A 304 16.73 -40.84 52.37
CA LEU A 304 16.83 -40.35 53.75
C LEU A 304 17.66 -41.35 54.58
N PRO A 305 18.54 -40.89 55.48
CA PRO A 305 19.32 -41.79 56.33
C PRO A 305 18.38 -42.58 57.24
N SER A 306 18.58 -43.90 57.34
CA SER A 306 17.80 -44.72 58.27
C SER A 306 18.16 -44.35 59.71
N LYS A 307 17.13 -44.31 60.57
CA LYS A 307 17.27 -44.18 62.02
C LYS A 307 18.12 -45.31 62.61
#